data_AF-A0A518BJC7-F1
#
_entry.id   AF-A0A518BJC7-F1
#
_cell.length_a   1.000
_cell.length_b   1.000
_cell.length_c   1.000
_cell.angle_alpha   90.00
_cell.angle_beta   90.00
_cell.angle_gamma   90.00
#
_symmetry.space_group_name_H-M   'P 1'
#
loop_
_entity.id
_entity.type
_entity.pdbx_description
1 polymer ?
#
loop_
_entity_poly.entity_id
_entity_poly.type
_entity_poly.pdbx_seq_one_letter_code
_entity_poly.pdbx_strand_id
1 'polypeptide(L)'
;MLIVMLAAALAQGPDAAGVAPIRAAQPNRSAKSVQFAPPVRLQAAGAVIRTEAPGYAAPALHDLDGDGHADLVVGQFKGGKMMVYPGLGQGRFGAGDWLRAAGDVVEVPGVW
;
A
#
# COMPACT_ATOMS: atom_id res chain seq x y z
N MET A 1 1.73 -19.03 -6.66
CA MET A 1 1.94 -17.74 -7.35
C MET A 1 0.83 -16.80 -6.90
N LEU A 2 1.06 -16.01 -5.86
CA LEU A 2 0.05 -15.09 -5.33
C LEU A 2 0.12 -13.76 -6.09
N ILE A 3 -1.03 -13.25 -6.54
CA ILE A 3 -1.15 -11.98 -7.27
C ILE A 3 -1.53 -10.91 -6.24
N VAL A 4 -0.68 -9.90 -6.06
CA VAL A 4 -1.03 -8.71 -5.28
C VAL A 4 -1.97 -7.85 -6.13
N MET A 5 -3.22 -7.76 -5.72
CA MET A 5 -4.25 -6.94 -6.35
C MET A 5 -4.45 -5.68 -5.51
N LEU A 6 -4.30 -4.51 -6.11
CA LEU A 6 -4.61 -3.23 -5.47
C LEU A 6 -5.72 -2.54 -6.26
N ALA A 7 -6.82 -2.25 -5.58
CA ALA A 7 -7.90 -1.44 -6.11
C ALA A 7 -7.63 0.03 -5.78
N ALA A 8 -7.34 0.87 -6.79
CA ALA A 8 -7.18 2.30 -6.61
C ALA A 8 -8.57 2.98 -6.52
N ALA A 9 -8.83 3.68 -5.41
CA ALA A 9 -9.98 4.57 -5.27
C ALA A 9 -9.52 6.02 -5.51
N LEU A 10 -10.18 6.74 -6.43
CA LEU A 10 -9.95 8.18 -6.63
C LEU A 10 -10.80 8.97 -5.62
N ALA A 11 -10.15 9.59 -4.64
CA ALA A 11 -10.80 10.54 -3.72
C ALA A 11 -10.56 11.97 -4.19
N GLN A 12 -11.61 12.81 -4.20
CA GLN A 12 -11.54 14.24 -4.53
C GLN A 12 -11.74 15.10 -3.27
N GLY A 13 -10.76 15.96 -3.00
CA GLY A 13 -10.92 17.27 -2.35
C GLY A 13 -10.94 17.34 -0.81
N PRO A 14 -10.38 18.41 -0.18
CA PRO A 14 -10.06 18.46 1.25
C PRO A 14 -11.06 19.30 2.04
N ASP A 15 -11.50 18.82 3.22
CA ASP A 15 -12.15 19.67 4.22
C ASP A 15 -11.43 19.55 5.57
N ALA A 16 -10.84 20.66 5.96
CA ALA A 16 -10.15 20.86 7.23
C ALA A 16 -11.13 21.18 8.38
N ALA A 17 -10.64 20.89 9.58
CA ALA A 17 -11.02 21.44 10.89
C ALA A 17 -12.24 20.84 11.63
N GLY A 18 -11.96 20.42 12.87
CA GLY A 18 -12.95 20.36 13.95
C GLY A 18 -13.19 18.96 14.50
N VAL A 19 -12.59 18.64 15.65
CA VAL A 19 -12.91 17.44 16.42
C VAL A 19 -14.34 17.58 16.96
N ALA A 20 -15.30 16.94 16.30
CA ALA A 20 -16.68 16.82 16.75
C ALA A 20 -16.93 15.41 17.33
N PRO A 21 -17.80 15.26 18.35
CA PRO A 21 -18.03 13.98 19.01
C PRO A 21 -18.70 12.98 18.05
N ILE A 22 -18.44 11.70 18.31
CA ILE A 22 -18.90 10.54 17.55
C ILE A 22 -20.44 10.55 17.53
N ARG A 23 -21.06 11.18 16.53
CA ARG A 23 -22.52 11.16 16.34
C ARG A 23 -22.90 9.85 15.65
N ALA A 24 -23.89 9.19 16.25
CA ALA A 24 -24.55 8.00 15.75
C ALA A 24 -24.85 8.11 14.24
N ALA A 25 -24.65 6.98 13.56
CA ALA A 25 -24.86 6.73 12.13
C ALA A 25 -25.68 7.80 11.42
N GLN A 26 -25.04 8.52 10.49
CA GLN A 26 -25.77 9.23 9.44
C GLN A 26 -26.42 8.17 8.54
N PRO A 27 -27.75 7.97 8.58
CA PRO A 27 -28.40 7.20 7.55
C PRO A 27 -28.44 8.11 6.32
N ASN A 28 -28.05 7.60 5.15
CA ASN A 28 -28.16 8.28 3.85
C ASN A 28 -26.95 9.10 3.35
N ARG A 29 -25.77 8.48 3.25
CA ARG A 29 -24.99 8.67 2.00
C ARG A 29 -25.51 7.63 1.02
N SER A 30 -26.19 8.04 -0.06
CA SER A 30 -26.36 7.17 -1.21
C SER A 30 -24.95 6.77 -1.64
N ALA A 31 -24.54 5.54 -1.33
CA ALA A 31 -23.23 5.04 -1.70
C ALA A 31 -23.19 5.06 -3.23
N LYS A 32 -22.47 6.03 -3.81
CA LYS A 32 -22.09 5.97 -5.22
C LYS A 32 -21.49 4.58 -5.43
N SER A 33 -22.01 3.84 -6.41
CA SER A 33 -21.44 2.55 -6.76
C SER A 33 -20.00 2.77 -7.20
N VAL A 34 -19.06 2.21 -6.45
CA VAL A 34 -17.64 2.24 -6.81
C VAL A 34 -17.47 1.29 -7.99
N GLN A 35 -17.10 1.84 -9.15
CA GLN A 35 -16.73 1.04 -10.31
C GLN A 35 -15.23 0.84 -10.31
N PHE A 36 -14.79 -0.42 -10.36
CA PHE A 36 -13.39 -0.77 -10.46
C PHE A 36 -13.02 -1.00 -11.93
N ALA A 37 -11.83 -0.55 -12.32
CA ALA A 37 -11.23 -0.95 -13.58
C ALA A 37 -10.87 -2.46 -13.56
N PRO A 38 -10.64 -3.08 -14.73
CA PRO A 38 -10.06 -4.42 -14.80
C PRO A 38 -8.76 -4.50 -13.98
N PRO A 39 -8.48 -5.63 -13.32
CA PRO A 39 -7.30 -5.79 -12.49
C PRO A 39 -6.01 -5.70 -13.33
N VAL A 40 -5.01 -5.05 -12.76
CA VAL A 40 -3.67 -4.94 -13.35
C VAL A 40 -2.61 -5.50 -12.40
N ARG A 41 -1.51 -6.02 -12.95
CA ARG A 41 -0.35 -6.41 -12.14
C ARG A 41 0.40 -5.15 -11.72
N LEU A 42 0.63 -4.99 -10.43
CA LEU A 42 1.46 -3.88 -9.94
C LEU A 42 2.89 -4.00 -10.46
N GLN A 43 3.46 -2.85 -10.83
CA GLN A 43 4.81 -2.74 -11.36
C GLN A 43 5.62 -1.69 -10.59
N ALA A 44 6.90 -1.96 -10.49
CA ALA A 44 7.92 -1.12 -9.89
C ALA A 44 9.12 -1.09 -10.82
N ALA A 45 9.58 0.10 -11.21
CA ALA A 45 10.68 0.28 -12.16
C ALA A 45 10.56 -0.60 -13.44
N GLY A 46 9.33 -0.75 -13.96
CA GLY A 46 9.04 -1.55 -15.17
C GLY A 46 8.96 -3.07 -14.97
N ALA A 47 9.23 -3.58 -13.76
CA ALA A 47 9.10 -4.99 -13.42
C ALA A 47 7.83 -5.25 -12.61
N VAL A 48 7.23 -6.43 -12.77
CA VAL A 48 6.09 -6.82 -11.91
C VAL A 48 6.60 -7.11 -10.49
N ILE A 49 5.91 -6.53 -9.51
CA ILE A 49 6.14 -6.79 -8.08
C ILE A 49 5.81 -8.25 -7.76
N ARG A 50 6.76 -8.95 -7.13
CA ARG A 50 6.62 -10.36 -6.74
C ARG A 50 6.94 -10.54 -5.26
N THR A 51 6.21 -11.44 -4.63
CA THR A 51 6.54 -11.93 -3.29
C THR A 51 7.36 -13.21 -3.35
N GLU A 52 8.20 -13.40 -2.35
CA GLU A 52 8.96 -14.64 -2.20
C GLU A 52 8.02 -15.80 -1.84
N ALA A 53 8.26 -17.00 -2.39
CA ALA A 53 7.48 -18.18 -2.05
C ALA A 53 7.55 -18.47 -0.53
N PRO A 54 6.44 -18.85 0.14
CA PRO A 54 5.14 -19.28 -0.39
C PRO A 54 4.22 -18.16 -0.91
N GLY A 55 4.58 -16.90 -0.69
CA GLY A 55 3.99 -15.77 -1.38
C GLY A 55 2.85 -15.08 -0.66
N TYR A 56 2.70 -15.19 0.67
CA TYR A 56 1.69 -14.39 1.38
C TYR A 56 2.12 -12.94 1.45
N ALA A 57 1.39 -12.09 0.75
CA ALA A 57 1.64 -10.66 0.63
C ALA A 57 0.68 -9.88 1.54
N ALA A 58 1.21 -8.88 2.25
CA ALA A 58 0.42 -7.89 2.96
C ALA A 58 0.85 -6.48 2.50
N PRO A 59 0.22 -5.92 1.45
CA PRO A 59 0.56 -4.60 0.94
C PRO A 59 -0.06 -3.48 1.81
N ALA A 60 0.68 -2.39 1.98
CA ALA A 60 0.22 -1.16 2.61
C ALA A 60 0.71 0.06 1.82
N LEU A 61 -0.06 1.14 1.84
CA LEU A 61 0.30 2.43 1.23
C LEU A 61 0.48 3.49 2.31
N HIS A 62 1.63 4.17 2.31
CA HIS A 62 1.90 5.30 3.20
C HIS A 62 3.00 6.18 2.58
N ASP A 63 2.93 7.49 2.80
CA ASP A 63 4.02 8.41 2.43
C ASP A 63 5.10 8.32 3.53
N LEU A 64 6.19 7.60 3.26
CA LEU A 64 7.25 7.32 4.24
C LEU A 64 8.36 8.36 4.20
N ASP A 65 8.61 8.98 3.05
CA ASP A 65 9.68 9.96 2.86
C ASP A 65 9.21 11.43 2.92
N GLY A 66 7.89 11.65 2.93
CA GLY A 66 7.28 12.97 3.08
C GLY A 66 7.21 13.76 1.77
N ASP A 67 7.34 13.12 0.61
CA ASP A 67 7.30 13.78 -0.69
C ASP A 67 5.86 14.04 -1.22
N GLY A 68 4.83 13.56 -0.50
CA GLY A 68 3.43 13.68 -0.88
C GLY A 68 2.93 12.59 -1.82
N HIS A 69 3.72 11.55 -2.07
CA HIS A 69 3.36 10.36 -2.82
C HIS A 69 3.32 9.14 -1.89
N ALA A 70 2.26 8.34 -2.00
CA ALA A 70 2.17 7.13 -1.20
C ALA A 70 3.17 6.08 -1.71
N ASP A 71 4.08 5.66 -0.85
CA ASP A 71 4.96 4.51 -1.04
C ASP A 71 4.21 3.22 -0.83
N LEU A 72 4.65 2.17 -1.53
CA LEU A 72 4.11 0.83 -1.37
C LEU A 72 5.04 -0.03 -0.53
N VAL A 73 4.55 -0.49 0.61
CA VAL A 73 5.20 -1.48 1.45
C VAL A 73 4.58 -2.84 1.16
N VAL A 74 5.38 -3.84 0.81
CA VAL A 74 4.94 -5.22 0.60
C VAL A 74 5.60 -6.13 1.63
N GLY A 75 4.81 -6.57 2.61
CA GLY A 75 5.24 -7.60 3.55
C GLY A 75 5.43 -8.95 2.87
N GLN A 76 6.53 -9.63 3.21
CA GLN A 76 6.86 -10.97 2.80
C GLN A 76 6.61 -11.93 3.96
N PHE A 77 5.99 -13.07 3.67
CA PHE A 77 5.96 -14.18 4.62
C PHE A 77 7.37 -14.67 4.94
N LYS A 78 8.17 -14.96 3.91
CA LYS A 78 9.50 -15.54 4.09
C LYS A 78 10.41 -14.61 4.90
N GLY A 79 10.82 -15.05 6.07
CA GLY A 79 11.64 -14.29 7.03
C GLY A 79 10.99 -13.01 7.56
N GLY A 80 9.68 -12.80 7.39
CA GLY A 80 8.98 -11.62 7.89
C GLY A 80 9.52 -10.28 7.37
N LYS A 81 10.17 -10.26 6.21
CA LYS A 81 10.81 -9.07 5.64
C LYS A 81 9.79 -8.16 4.95
N MET A 82 10.15 -6.90 4.74
CA MET A 82 9.30 -5.94 4.03
C MET A 82 10.08 -5.27 2.91
N MET A 83 9.52 -5.28 1.70
CA MET A 83 10.06 -4.51 0.56
C MET A 83 9.32 -3.18 0.47
N VAL A 84 10.03 -2.08 0.32
CA VAL A 84 9.49 -0.74 0.14
C VAL A 84 9.75 -0.29 -1.28
N TYR A 85 8.71 0.22 -1.96
CA TYR A 85 8.78 0.77 -3.29
C TYR A 85 8.37 2.26 -3.24
N PRO A 86 9.28 3.20 -3.57
CA PRO A 86 8.97 4.62 -3.53
C PRO A 86 7.82 5.02 -4.44
N GLY A 87 6.92 5.88 -3.98
CA GLY A 87 5.83 6.45 -4.73
C GLY A 87 6.36 7.47 -5.74
N LEU A 88 5.91 7.39 -7.00
CA LEU A 88 6.26 8.36 -8.05
C LEU A 88 5.03 9.18 -8.50
N GLY A 89 3.98 9.15 -7.67
CA GLY A 89 2.66 9.67 -8.01
C GLY A 89 1.89 8.80 -9.01
N GLN A 90 0.58 9.06 -9.11
CA GLN A 90 -0.32 8.43 -10.10
C GLN A 90 -0.28 6.89 -10.10
N GLY A 91 -0.02 6.27 -8.94
CA GLY A 91 0.04 4.81 -8.79
C GLY A 91 1.28 4.16 -9.43
N ARG A 92 2.32 4.94 -9.73
CA ARG A 92 3.61 4.43 -10.20
C ARG A 92 4.58 4.26 -9.03
N PHE A 93 5.43 3.24 -9.13
CA PHE A 93 6.42 2.94 -8.09
C PHE A 93 7.84 2.84 -8.66
N GLY A 94 8.80 3.31 -7.86
CA GLY A 94 10.24 3.21 -8.11
C GLY A 94 10.79 1.80 -7.86
N ALA A 95 12.11 1.67 -7.93
CA ALA A 95 12.79 0.41 -7.61
C ALA A 95 12.63 0.11 -6.11
N GLY A 96 12.38 -1.17 -5.78
CA GLY A 96 12.20 -1.58 -4.39
C GLY A 96 13.52 -1.80 -3.68
N ASP A 97 13.54 -1.51 -2.37
CA ASP A 97 14.60 -1.94 -1.46
C ASP A 97 13.98 -2.52 -0.18
N TRP A 98 14.75 -3.33 0.54
CA TRP A 98 14.32 -3.86 1.82
C TRP A 98 14.19 -2.73 2.83
N LEU A 99 13.13 -2.78 3.64
CA LEU A 99 13.03 -1.90 4.80
C LEU A 99 14.21 -2.18 5.73
N ARG A 100 14.92 -1.11 6.12
CA ARG A 100 16.10 -1.20 6.98
C ARG A 100 15.96 -0.34 8.22
N ALA A 101 16.52 -0.83 9.32
CA ALA A 101 16.70 -0.08 10.56
C ALA A 101 18.13 -0.30 11.05
N ALA A 102 18.83 0.79 11.39
CA ALA A 102 20.25 0.74 11.80
C ALA A 102 21.19 0.02 10.82
N GLY A 103 20.82 -0.06 9.53
CA GLY A 103 21.58 -0.73 8.47
C GLY A 103 21.12 -2.17 8.17
N ASP A 104 20.43 -2.81 9.11
CA ASP A 104 19.95 -4.17 8.98
C ASP A 104 18.55 -4.23 8.37
N VAL A 105 18.25 -5.32 7.66
CA VAL A 105 16.90 -5.56 7.13
C VAL A 105 15.95 -5.83 8.30
N VAL A 106 14.81 -5.16 8.30
CA VAL A 106 13.79 -5.37 9.32
C VAL A 106 13.06 -6.67 9.04
N GLU A 107 12.93 -7.49 10.08
CA GLU A 107 12.20 -8.75 10.08
C GLU A 107 11.15 -8.72 11.20
N VAL A 108 9.98 -9.31 10.94
CA VAL A 108 8.97 -9.54 11.97
C VAL A 108 9.31 -10.84 12.72
N PRO A 109 9.61 -10.79 14.02
CA PRO A 109 9.95 -11.99 14.79
C PRO A 109 8.80 -13.02 14.78
N GLY A 110 9.15 -14.30 14.66
CA GLY A 110 8.17 -15.40 14.66
C GLY A 110 7.46 -15.63 13.32
N VAL A 111 7.91 -14.98 12.24
CA VAL A 111 7.50 -15.26 10.87
C VAL A 111 8.63 -16.01 10.16
N TRP A 112 8.30 -17.14 9.51
CA TRP A 112 9.24 -18.11 8.94
C TRP A 112 9.33 -18.02 7.42
#